data_AF-A0A822HIV7-F1
#
_entry.id   AF-A0A822HIV7-F1
#
_cell.length_a   1.000
_cell.length_b   1.000
_cell.length_c   1.000
_cell.angle_alpha   90.00
_cell.angle_beta   90.00
_cell.angle_gamma   90.00
#
_symmetry.space_group_name_H-M   'P 1'
#
loop_
_entity.id
_entity.type
_entity.pdbx_description
1 polymer ?
#
loop_
_entity_poly.entity_id
_entity_poly.type
_entity_poly.pdbx_seq_one_letter_code
_entity_poly.pdbx_strand_id
1 'polypeptide(L)'
;SISLVDRLFLGARFFYFDQLPLSRHIFLFEQWRKSLSTVNNYHEYDDIFRAPTESHGAITLESLRSVDAEEEAIFPFEVGRGYVALRYTGVRYSSEHIDEQNQVTQLNDLRKRFYCVPTPTMINQIARIFAATSSKTPLLLEGPPGIGKTQVVTQVCSLLNKQCERINLSANTSLDQLIGCIIPRFIN
;
A
#
# COMPACT_ATOMS: atom_id res chain seq x y z
N SER A 1 -11.80 -2.91 8.73
CA SER A 1 -12.16 -3.21 7.32
C SER A 1 -12.19 -1.91 6.54
N ILE A 2 -11.67 -1.87 5.31
CA ILE A 2 -11.80 -0.71 4.41
C ILE A 2 -13.27 -0.54 4.01
N SER A 3 -13.82 0.67 4.15
CA SER A 3 -15.21 0.97 3.80
C SER A 3 -15.44 0.89 2.28
N LEU A 4 -16.68 0.77 1.82
CA LEU A 4 -16.99 0.83 0.38
C LEU A 4 -16.49 2.13 -0.26
N VAL A 5 -16.57 3.22 0.50
CA VAL A 5 -16.13 4.57 0.11
C VAL A 5 -14.60 4.60 -0.07
N ASP A 6 -13.84 4.00 0.85
CA ASP A 6 -12.39 3.89 0.73
C ASP A 6 -11.99 3.00 -0.45
N ARG A 7 -12.72 1.91 -0.72
CA ARG A 7 -12.48 1.09 -1.92
C ARG A 7 -12.75 1.89 -3.19
N LEU A 8 -13.78 2.75 -3.18
CA LEU A 8 -14.10 3.62 -4.31
C LEU A 8 -12.95 4.62 -4.57
N PHE A 9 -12.47 5.27 -3.51
CA PHE A 9 -11.34 6.19 -3.57
C PHE A 9 -10.10 5.50 -4.15
N LEU A 10 -9.76 4.33 -3.60
CA LEU A 10 -8.55 3.61 -3.98
C LEU A 10 -8.66 3.03 -5.38
N GLY A 11 -9.84 2.57 -5.81
CA GLY A 11 -10.02 2.21 -7.21
C GLY A 11 -9.90 3.43 -8.11
N ALA A 12 -10.65 4.51 -7.88
CA ALA A 12 -10.59 5.68 -8.76
C ALA A 12 -9.16 6.22 -8.92
N ARG A 13 -8.36 6.15 -7.85
CA ARG A 13 -6.97 6.58 -7.81
C ARG A 13 -5.97 5.54 -8.36
N PHE A 14 -6.16 4.25 -8.10
CA PHE A 14 -5.13 3.22 -8.31
C PHE A 14 -5.58 1.99 -9.12
N PHE A 15 -6.88 1.73 -9.23
CA PHE A 15 -7.43 0.55 -9.92
C PHE A 15 -8.56 0.94 -10.87
N TYR A 16 -8.48 0.53 -12.13
CA TYR A 16 -9.62 0.68 -13.04
C TYR A 16 -10.83 -0.10 -12.50
N PHE A 17 -11.98 0.56 -12.37
CA PHE A 17 -13.23 -0.10 -11.99
C PHE A 17 -13.89 -0.77 -13.19
N ASP A 18 -13.28 -1.80 -13.76
CA ASP A 18 -13.86 -2.46 -14.94
C ASP A 18 -15.12 -3.29 -14.64
N GLN A 19 -15.48 -3.45 -13.36
CA GLN A 19 -16.55 -4.37 -12.94
C GLN A 19 -17.91 -3.72 -12.65
N LEU A 20 -18.05 -2.40 -12.79
CA LEU A 20 -19.32 -1.72 -12.51
C LEU A 20 -19.79 -0.90 -13.72
N PRO A 21 -21.11 -0.84 -13.98
CA PRO A 21 -21.66 0.06 -14.98
C PRO A 21 -21.30 1.52 -14.67
N LEU A 22 -21.08 2.33 -15.70
CA LEU A 22 -20.70 3.75 -15.57
C LEU A 22 -21.67 4.54 -14.68
N SER A 23 -22.97 4.26 -14.75
CA SER A 23 -23.99 4.88 -13.88
C SER A 23 -23.78 4.59 -12.40
N ARG A 24 -23.28 3.39 -12.07
CA ARG A 24 -22.96 3.00 -10.69
C ARG A 24 -21.67 3.65 -10.21
N HIS A 25 -20.69 3.84 -11.10
CA HIS A 25 -19.49 4.64 -10.77
C HIS A 25 -19.87 6.07 -10.44
N ILE A 26 -20.66 6.73 -11.29
CA ILE A 26 -21.09 8.13 -11.11
C ILE A 26 -21.86 8.29 -9.80
N PHE A 27 -22.82 7.40 -9.52
CA PHE A 27 -23.60 7.43 -8.28
C PHE A 27 -22.71 7.31 -7.03
N LEU A 28 -21.77 6.35 -7.02
CA LEU A 28 -20.87 6.15 -5.90
C LEU A 28 -19.88 7.31 -5.76
N PHE A 29 -19.42 7.89 -6.88
CA PHE A 29 -18.55 9.07 -6.89
C PHE A 29 -19.25 10.29 -6.27
N GLU A 30 -20.54 10.49 -6.57
CA GLU A 30 -21.34 11.57 -5.96
C GLU A 30 -21.61 11.35 -4.46
N GLN A 31 -21.87 10.11 -4.03
CA GLN A 31 -21.94 9.80 -2.60
C GLN A 31 -20.60 10.07 -1.91
N TRP A 32 -19.50 9.69 -2.55
CA TRP A 32 -18.15 9.91 -2.06
C TRP A 32 -17.80 11.39 -1.94
N ARG A 33 -18.07 12.20 -2.97
CA ARG A 33 -17.86 13.66 -2.97
C ARG A 33 -18.52 14.33 -1.76
N LYS A 34 -19.70 13.86 -1.38
CA LYS A 34 -20.44 14.39 -0.22
C LYS A 34 -19.87 13.95 1.13
N SER A 35 -19.14 12.82 1.18
CA SER A 35 -18.52 12.30 2.41
C SER A 35 -17.12 12.88 2.69
N LEU A 36 -16.46 13.47 1.69
CA LEU A 36 -15.09 13.99 1.78
C LEU A 36 -14.89 15.05 2.88
N SER A 37 -15.88 15.93 3.11
CA SER A 37 -15.79 16.97 4.13
C SER A 37 -15.79 16.44 5.58
N THR A 38 -16.08 15.15 5.78
CA THR A 38 -16.27 14.57 7.12
C THR A 38 -15.16 13.64 7.60
N VAL A 39 -14.30 13.13 6.70
CA VAL A 39 -13.37 12.03 7.03
C VAL A 39 -11.93 12.52 7.22
N ASN A 40 -11.54 13.64 6.63
CA ASN A 40 -10.26 14.33 6.79
C ASN A 40 -10.39 15.68 6.08
N ASN A 41 -9.62 16.71 6.45
CA ASN A 41 -9.63 18.07 5.87
C ASN A 41 -9.23 18.15 4.37
N TYR A 42 -9.63 17.20 3.53
CA TYR A 42 -9.52 17.26 2.09
C TYR A 42 -10.55 18.26 1.57
N HIS A 43 -10.19 19.54 1.58
CA HIS A 43 -11.02 20.61 1.04
C HIS A 43 -11.14 20.53 -0.50
N GLU A 44 -10.16 19.92 -1.18
CA GLU A 44 -10.14 19.75 -2.64
C GLU A 44 -9.89 18.30 -3.08
N TYR A 45 -10.66 17.89 -4.10
CA TYR A 45 -10.53 16.60 -4.79
C TYR A 45 -9.13 16.40 -5.39
N ASP A 46 -8.53 17.46 -5.91
CA ASP A 46 -7.30 17.37 -6.70
C ASP A 46 -6.09 16.90 -5.89
N ASP A 47 -6.03 17.25 -4.60
CA ASP A 47 -4.93 16.84 -3.71
C ASP A 47 -4.82 15.33 -3.58
N ILE A 48 -5.94 14.63 -3.73
CA ILE A 48 -6.03 13.17 -3.73
C ILE A 48 -5.46 12.56 -5.02
N PHE A 49 -5.22 13.32 -6.08
CA PHE A 49 -4.62 12.79 -7.31
C PHE A 49 -3.21 13.33 -7.55
N ARG A 50 -2.80 14.32 -6.76
CA ARG A 50 -1.42 14.84 -6.72
C ARG A 50 -0.46 13.80 -6.14
N ALA A 51 0.82 13.94 -6.50
CA ALA A 51 1.89 13.08 -6.03
C ALA A 51 2.18 13.26 -4.52
N PRO A 52 2.78 12.27 -3.84
CA PRO A 52 3.17 12.41 -2.44
C PRO A 52 4.19 13.51 -2.27
N THR A 53 4.03 14.28 -1.20
CA THR A 53 4.88 15.40 -0.80
C THR A 53 5.59 15.08 0.52
N GLU A 54 6.44 16.00 0.99
CA GLU A 54 7.20 15.86 2.24
C GLU A 54 6.30 15.68 3.48
N SER A 55 5.12 16.31 3.50
CA SER A 55 4.11 16.12 4.55
C SER A 55 3.59 14.68 4.62
N HIS A 56 3.70 13.92 3.52
CA HIS A 56 3.36 12.51 3.44
C HIS A 56 4.56 11.59 3.71
N GLY A 57 5.70 12.16 4.10
CA GLY A 57 6.97 11.47 4.29
C GLY A 57 7.76 11.19 3.01
N ALA A 58 7.42 11.87 1.92
CA ALA A 58 8.18 11.74 0.68
C ALA A 58 9.48 12.54 0.76
N ILE A 59 10.62 11.91 0.48
CA ILE A 59 11.90 12.60 0.37
C ILE A 59 12.08 13.08 -1.08
N THR A 60 12.26 14.39 -1.26
CA THR A 60 12.51 15.02 -2.55
C THR A 60 14.01 15.29 -2.74
N LEU A 61 14.41 15.62 -3.96
CA LEU A 61 15.80 16.05 -4.23
C LEU A 61 16.16 17.35 -3.50
N GLU A 62 15.16 18.17 -3.17
CA GLU A 62 15.35 19.43 -2.44
C GLU A 62 15.64 19.14 -0.96
N SER A 63 14.88 18.24 -0.33
CA SER A 63 15.14 17.82 1.06
C SER A 63 16.46 17.06 1.23
N LEU A 64 16.94 16.34 0.20
CA LEU A 64 18.26 15.71 0.23
C LEU A 64 19.43 16.70 0.20
N ARG A 65 19.21 17.94 -0.24
CA ARG A 65 20.24 18.98 -0.34
C ARG A 65 20.41 19.78 0.96
N SER A 66 19.42 19.76 1.84
CA SER A 66 19.55 20.31 3.19
C SER A 66 20.33 19.34 4.07
N VAL A 67 21.43 19.81 4.65
CA VAL A 67 22.47 19.02 5.35
C VAL A 67 21.96 18.40 6.67
N ASP A 68 20.77 18.78 7.15
CA ASP A 68 20.22 18.35 8.44
C ASP A 68 18.97 17.42 8.32
N ALA A 69 18.64 16.94 7.11
CA ALA A 69 17.33 16.33 6.82
C ALA A 69 17.11 14.90 7.35
N GLU A 70 18.15 14.21 7.84
CA GLU A 70 18.00 12.82 8.31
C GLU A 70 17.28 12.70 9.67
N GLU A 71 17.38 13.71 10.55
CA GLU A 71 16.79 13.62 11.90
C GLU A 71 15.30 14.04 11.97
N GLU A 72 14.80 14.81 11.00
CA GLU A 72 13.40 15.30 10.99
C GLU A 72 12.49 14.71 9.92
N ALA A 73 12.99 13.81 9.06
CA ALA A 73 12.18 13.27 7.97
C ALA A 73 10.90 12.59 8.48
N ILE A 74 9.74 13.09 8.02
CA ILE A 74 8.43 12.55 8.33
C ILE A 74 8.38 11.11 7.82
N PHE A 75 8.05 10.16 8.69
CA PHE A 75 7.90 8.77 8.28
C PHE A 75 6.57 8.59 7.52
N PRO A 76 6.55 7.88 6.37
CA PRO A 76 5.34 7.75 5.55
C PRO A 76 4.15 7.06 6.22
N PHE A 77 4.39 6.40 7.36
CA PHE A 77 3.37 5.65 8.09
C PHE A 77 3.09 6.25 9.46
N GLU A 78 1.89 5.98 9.94
CA GLU A 78 1.46 6.25 11.31
C GLU A 78 0.92 4.97 11.95
N VAL A 79 0.99 4.89 13.27
CA VAL A 79 0.48 3.76 14.05
C VAL A 79 -0.66 4.27 14.92
N GLY A 80 -1.79 3.58 14.86
CA GLY A 80 -2.90 3.78 15.77
C GLY A 80 -3.22 2.50 16.54
N ARG A 81 -4.34 2.50 17.27
CA ARG A 81 -4.77 1.35 18.08
C ARG A 81 -5.11 0.16 17.18
N GLY A 82 -4.22 -0.82 17.09
CA GLY A 82 -4.39 -2.04 16.29
C GLY A 82 -4.23 -1.88 14.77
N TYR A 83 -3.67 -0.76 14.30
CA TYR A 83 -3.48 -0.54 12.86
C TYR A 83 -2.22 0.26 12.50
N VAL A 84 -1.73 0.04 11.28
CA VAL A 84 -0.80 0.94 10.56
C VAL A 84 -1.59 1.70 9.51
N ALA A 85 -1.37 3.00 9.36
CA ALA A 85 -1.93 3.76 8.25
C ALA A 85 -0.82 4.42 7.41
N LEU A 86 -1.05 4.50 6.10
CA LEU A 86 -0.17 5.25 5.20
C LEU A 86 -0.62 6.72 5.18
N ARG A 87 0.23 7.66 5.61
CA ARG A 87 -0.11 9.09 5.72
C ARG A 87 -0.65 9.69 4.44
N TYR A 88 -0.12 9.23 3.31
CA TYR A 88 -0.52 9.72 1.99
C TYR A 88 -1.99 9.44 1.63
N THR A 89 -2.53 8.30 2.04
CA THR A 89 -3.89 7.88 1.65
C THR A 89 -4.83 7.71 2.84
N GLY A 90 -4.30 7.73 4.06
CA GLY A 90 -5.02 7.36 5.27
C GLY A 90 -5.41 5.87 5.35
N VAL A 91 -5.03 5.05 4.35
CA VAL A 91 -5.43 3.64 4.29
C VAL A 91 -4.84 2.89 5.46
N ARG A 92 -5.74 2.28 6.24
CA ARG A 92 -5.40 1.49 7.42
C ARG A 92 -5.25 0.02 7.07
N TYR A 93 -4.24 -0.60 7.65
CA TYR A 93 -4.06 -2.04 7.69
C TYR A 93 -4.16 -2.49 9.14
N SER A 94 -5.14 -3.36 9.43
CA SER A 94 -5.31 -3.94 10.77
C SER A 94 -4.20 -4.96 10.99
N SER A 95 -3.47 -4.83 12.09
CA SER A 95 -2.41 -5.77 12.44
C SER A 95 -2.64 -6.29 13.85
N GLU A 96 -2.69 -7.62 13.97
CA GLU A 96 -2.79 -8.31 15.26
C GLU A 96 -1.51 -8.15 16.10
N HIS A 97 -0.40 -7.75 15.48
CA HIS A 97 0.90 -7.53 16.13
C HIS A 97 1.09 -6.10 16.63
N ILE A 98 0.05 -5.26 16.57
CA ILE A 98 0.08 -3.87 17.03
C ILE A 98 -0.73 -3.79 18.33
N ASP A 99 -0.04 -4.01 19.44
CA ASP A 99 -0.60 -3.93 20.79
C ASP A 99 -0.99 -2.50 21.17
N GLU A 100 -1.96 -2.36 22.07
CA GLU A 100 -2.50 -1.06 22.50
C GLU A 100 -1.56 -0.26 23.40
N GLN A 101 -0.47 -0.86 23.90
CA GLN A 101 0.24 -0.36 25.08
C GLN A 101 1.37 0.65 24.80
N ASN A 102 1.87 0.80 23.56
CA ASN A 102 2.81 1.89 23.23
C ASN A 102 2.97 2.18 21.72
N GLN A 103 2.27 3.20 21.21
CA GLN A 103 2.32 3.63 19.80
C GLN A 103 3.71 4.10 19.35
N VAL A 104 4.45 4.78 20.22
CA VAL A 104 5.76 5.36 19.88
C VAL A 104 6.79 4.26 19.65
N THR A 105 6.82 3.25 20.53
CA THR A 105 7.74 2.11 20.39
C THR A 105 7.47 1.34 19.09
N GLN A 106 6.21 1.14 18.73
CA GLN A 106 5.85 0.44 17.49
C GLN A 106 6.18 1.26 16.25
N LEU A 107 5.99 2.59 16.29
CA LEU A 107 6.40 3.46 15.20
C LEU A 107 7.92 3.39 14.98
N ASN A 108 8.70 3.36 16.06
CA ASN A 108 10.15 3.22 15.98
C ASN A 108 10.58 1.86 15.42
N ASP A 109 9.88 0.79 15.77
CA ASP A 109 10.11 -0.53 15.20
C ASP A 109 9.79 -0.58 13.69
N LEU A 110 8.67 0.01 13.26
CA LEU A 110 8.35 0.16 11.84
C LEU A 110 9.41 0.96 11.08
N ARG A 111 9.90 2.06 11.67
CA ARG A 111 11.00 2.86 11.11
C ARG A 111 12.25 2.00 10.89
N LYS A 112 12.64 1.17 11.88
CA LYS A 112 13.80 0.26 11.77
C LYS A 112 13.62 -0.79 10.67
N ARG A 113 12.40 -1.28 10.47
CA ARG A 113 12.07 -2.25 9.41
C ARG A 113 11.98 -1.62 8.02
N PHE A 114 11.94 -0.28 7.94
CA PHE A 114 11.86 0.46 6.69
C PHE A 114 13.23 0.98 6.23
N TYR A 115 13.97 0.14 5.50
CA TYR A 115 15.33 0.43 5.04
C TYR A 115 15.44 1.07 3.63
N CYS A 116 14.35 1.64 3.09
CA CYS A 116 14.34 2.26 1.76
C CYS A 116 14.13 3.77 1.87
N VAL A 117 14.64 4.53 0.89
CA VAL A 117 14.37 5.98 0.79
C VAL A 117 12.94 6.19 0.25
N PRO A 118 12.04 6.83 1.02
CA PRO A 118 10.64 6.99 0.62
C PRO A 118 10.47 8.10 -0.42
N THR A 119 10.83 7.82 -1.67
CA THR A 119 10.58 8.74 -2.79
C THR A 119 9.08 8.85 -3.10
N PRO A 120 8.60 9.94 -3.75
CA PRO A 120 7.20 10.06 -4.17
C PRO A 120 6.71 8.85 -4.98
N THR A 121 7.54 8.34 -5.89
CA THR A 121 7.20 7.15 -6.68
C THR A 121 7.06 5.91 -5.82
N MET A 122 7.96 5.72 -4.83
CA MET A 122 7.88 4.58 -3.91
C MET A 122 6.62 4.64 -3.04
N ILE A 123 6.30 5.80 -2.47
CA ILE A 123 5.10 5.98 -1.63
C ILE A 123 3.83 5.70 -2.44
N ASN A 124 3.77 6.13 -3.71
CA ASN A 124 2.67 5.79 -4.60
C ASN A 124 2.54 4.27 -4.80
N GLN A 125 3.64 3.55 -5.01
CA GLN A 125 3.60 2.09 -5.19
C GLN A 125 3.20 1.37 -3.88
N ILE A 126 3.72 1.82 -2.74
CA ILE A 126 3.31 1.34 -1.41
C ILE A 126 1.80 1.54 -1.22
N ALA A 127 1.27 2.70 -1.59
CA ALA A 127 -0.16 3.01 -1.48
C ALA A 127 -1.03 2.02 -2.25
N ARG A 128 -0.62 1.65 -3.48
CA ARG A 128 -1.31 0.63 -4.30
C ARG A 128 -1.32 -0.73 -3.61
N ILE A 129 -0.18 -1.15 -3.07
CA ILE A 129 -0.06 -2.45 -2.36
C ILE A 129 -0.87 -2.45 -1.07
N PHE A 130 -0.80 -1.39 -0.27
CA PHE A 130 -1.61 -1.23 0.95
C PHE A 130 -3.10 -1.29 0.64
N ALA A 131 -3.54 -0.58 -0.40
CA ALA A 131 -4.93 -0.57 -0.84
C ALA A 131 -5.43 -1.94 -1.29
N ALA A 132 -4.65 -2.63 -2.13
CA ALA A 132 -4.97 -3.98 -2.59
C ALA A 132 -5.05 -4.96 -1.42
N THR A 133 -4.06 -4.92 -0.53
CA THR A 133 -3.94 -5.82 0.62
C THR A 133 -5.11 -5.62 1.60
N SER A 134 -5.41 -4.37 1.96
CA SER A 134 -6.50 -4.06 2.88
C SER A 134 -7.91 -4.26 2.27
N SER A 135 -8.03 -4.23 0.94
CA SER A 135 -9.28 -4.57 0.22
C SER A 135 -9.42 -6.05 -0.15
N LYS A 136 -8.35 -6.85 0.06
CA LYS A 136 -8.24 -8.25 -0.37
C LYS A 136 -8.40 -8.42 -1.89
N THR A 137 -7.89 -7.47 -2.66
CA THR A 137 -7.95 -7.48 -4.12
C THR A 137 -6.60 -7.91 -4.70
N PRO A 138 -6.55 -8.85 -5.65
CA PRO A 138 -5.32 -9.16 -6.38
C PRO A 138 -4.75 -7.91 -7.07
N LEU A 139 -3.43 -7.73 -7.02
CA LEU A 139 -2.74 -6.58 -7.60
C LEU A 139 -1.65 -7.05 -8.57
N LEU A 140 -1.68 -6.49 -9.78
CA LEU A 140 -0.63 -6.64 -10.77
C LEU A 140 0.22 -5.36 -10.80
N LEU A 141 1.54 -5.49 -10.61
CA LEU A 141 2.48 -4.37 -10.66
C LEU A 141 3.23 -4.37 -12.01
N GLU A 142 2.84 -3.47 -12.91
CA GLU A 142 3.44 -3.36 -14.25
C GLU A 142 4.48 -2.24 -14.37
N GLY A 143 5.15 -2.18 -15.52
CA GLY A 143 6.09 -1.12 -15.91
C GLY A 143 7.51 -1.64 -16.20
N PRO A 144 8.48 -0.77 -16.46
CA PRO A 144 9.83 -1.16 -16.87
C PRO A 144 10.56 -2.07 -15.86
N PRO A 145 11.48 -2.94 -16.30
CA PRO A 145 12.35 -3.70 -15.42
C PRO A 145 13.28 -2.74 -14.64
N GLY A 146 13.73 -3.16 -13.46
CA GLY A 146 14.69 -2.39 -12.65
C GLY A 146 14.13 -1.22 -11.83
N ILE A 147 12.83 -0.88 -11.94
CA ILE A 147 12.22 0.24 -11.18
C ILE A 147 11.91 -0.08 -9.71
N GLY A 148 12.37 -1.23 -9.20
CA GLY A 148 12.20 -1.60 -7.78
C GLY A 148 10.86 -2.23 -7.40
N LYS A 149 10.06 -2.78 -8.33
CA LYS A 149 8.76 -3.41 -7.99
C LYS A 149 8.88 -4.49 -6.91
N THR A 150 9.79 -5.43 -7.09
CA THR A 150 10.08 -6.49 -6.11
C THR A 150 10.50 -5.91 -4.78
N GLN A 151 11.34 -4.87 -4.80
CA GLN A 151 11.82 -4.21 -3.59
C GLN A 151 10.68 -3.58 -2.79
N VAL A 152 9.76 -2.88 -3.46
CA VAL A 152 8.61 -2.26 -2.81
C VAL A 152 7.70 -3.33 -2.18
N VAL A 153 7.47 -4.46 -2.85
CA VAL A 153 6.67 -5.57 -2.29
C VAL A 153 7.34 -6.13 -1.03
N THR A 154 8.63 -6.47 -1.10
CA THR A 154 9.38 -6.98 0.06
C THR A 154 9.38 -5.99 1.22
N GLN A 155 9.49 -4.69 0.93
CA GLN A 155 9.43 -3.63 1.94
C GLN A 155 8.08 -3.59 2.65
N VAL A 156 6.97 -3.67 1.91
CA VAL A 156 5.62 -3.68 2.48
C VAL A 156 5.39 -4.95 3.33
N CYS A 157 5.86 -6.10 2.88
CA CYS A 157 5.81 -7.33 3.67
C CYS A 157 6.58 -7.21 5.00
N SER A 158 7.79 -6.65 4.98
CA SER A 158 8.59 -6.35 6.18
C SER A 158 7.86 -5.44 7.16
N LEU A 159 7.25 -4.36 6.65
CA LEU A 159 6.45 -3.42 7.44
C LEU A 159 5.23 -4.09 8.09
N LEU A 160 4.50 -4.90 7.32
CA LEU A 160 3.27 -5.56 7.78
C LEU A 160 3.52 -6.84 8.59
N ASN A 161 4.79 -7.19 8.81
CA ASN A 161 5.20 -8.46 9.42
C ASN A 161 4.56 -9.67 8.72
N LYS A 162 4.55 -9.65 7.40
CA LYS A 162 4.02 -10.74 6.55
C LYS A 162 5.15 -11.40 5.79
N GLN A 163 5.02 -12.72 5.61
CA GLN A 163 5.92 -13.46 4.73
C GLN A 163 5.65 -13.09 3.27
N CYS A 164 6.73 -12.90 2.50
CA CYS A 164 6.69 -12.63 1.07
C CYS A 164 7.14 -13.87 0.31
N GLU A 165 6.20 -14.72 -0.05
CA GLU A 165 6.49 -15.89 -0.88
C GLU A 165 6.64 -15.50 -2.35
N ARG A 166 7.79 -15.81 -2.94
CA ARG A 166 8.10 -15.49 -4.32
C ARG A 166 7.99 -16.74 -5.18
N ILE A 167 6.99 -16.75 -6.06
CA ILE A 167 6.83 -17.78 -7.09
C ILE A 167 7.24 -17.16 -8.43
N ASN A 168 8.31 -17.66 -9.03
CA ASN A 168 8.73 -17.24 -10.37
C ASN A 168 7.99 -18.08 -11.42
N LEU A 169 7.23 -17.42 -12.29
CA LEU A 169 6.58 -18.05 -13.43
C LEU A 169 7.49 -17.96 -14.66
N SER A 170 7.57 -19.04 -15.41
CA SER A 170 8.26 -19.13 -16.71
C SER A 170 7.39 -19.88 -17.70
N ALA A 171 7.75 -19.86 -18.99
CA ALA A 171 7.05 -20.65 -20.01
C ALA A 171 7.02 -22.16 -19.70
N ASN A 172 7.95 -22.65 -18.88
CA ASN A 172 8.06 -24.06 -18.49
C ASN A 172 7.38 -24.35 -17.14
N THR A 173 6.77 -23.35 -16.48
CA THR A 173 6.05 -23.57 -15.22
C THR A 173 4.74 -24.29 -15.52
N SER A 174 4.63 -25.55 -15.08
CA SER A 174 3.42 -26.35 -15.28
C SER A 174 2.36 -26.03 -14.22
N LEU A 175 1.09 -26.26 -14.56
CA LEU A 175 -0.04 -26.07 -13.63
C LEU A 175 0.09 -26.98 -12.39
N ASP A 176 0.64 -28.18 -12.56
CA ASP A 176 0.95 -29.11 -11.48
C ASP A 176 1.96 -28.54 -10.46
N GLN A 177 2.87 -27.65 -10.89
CA GLN A 177 3.78 -26.96 -9.96
C GLN A 177 3.08 -25.85 -9.16
N LEU A 178 1.97 -25.29 -9.68
CA LEU A 178 1.24 -24.20 -9.04
C LEU A 178 0.15 -24.68 -8.10
N ILE A 179 -0.55 -25.76 -8.48
CA ILE A 179 -1.73 -26.26 -7.75
C ILE A 179 -1.42 -27.59 -7.03
N GLY A 180 -0.25 -28.18 -7.31
CA GLY A 180 0.15 -29.50 -6.83
C GLY A 180 -0.36 -30.62 -7.74
N CYS A 181 0.29 -31.78 -7.68
CA CYS A 181 -0.20 -33.01 -8.29
C CYS A 181 -0.05 -34.19 -7.31
N ILE A 182 -0.97 -35.16 -7.40
CA ILE A 182 -0.87 -36.41 -6.66
C ILE A 182 -0.06 -37.39 -7.50
N ILE A 183 1.13 -37.75 -7.02
CA ILE A 183 1.98 -38.76 -7.66
C ILE A 183 1.84 -40.07 -6.86
N PRO A 184 1.18 -41.11 -7.39
CA PRO A 184 1.11 -42.40 -6.71
C PRO A 184 2.51 -43.03 -6.64
N ARG A 185 2.96 -43.39 -5.43
CA ARG A 185 4.14 -44.22 -5.24
C ARG A 185 3.72 -45.68 -5.12
N PHE A 186 4.22 -46.51 -6.03
CA PHE A 186 4.22 -47.95 -5.83
C PHE A 186 5.37 -48.29 -4.88
N ILE A 187 5.04 -48.98 -3.79
CA ILE A 187 6.00 -49.53 -2.84
C ILE A 187 6.09 -51.03 -3.17
N ASN A 188 7.29 -51.50 -3.54
CA ASN A 188 7.59 -52.92 -3.74
C ASN A 188 7.94 -53.60 -2.41
#